data_AF-A0A9D3WM32-F1
#
_entry.id   AF-A0A9D3WM32-F1
#
_cell.length_a   1.000
_cell.length_b   1.000
_cell.length_c   1.000
_cell.angle_alpha   90.00
_cell.angle_beta   90.00
_cell.angle_gamma   90.00
#
_symmetry.space_group_name_H-M   'P 1'
#
loop_
_entity.id
_entity.type
_entity.pdbx_description
1 polymer ?
#
loop_
_entity_poly.entity_id
_entity_poly.type
_entity_poly.pdbx_seq_one_letter_code
_entity_poly.pdbx_strand_id
1 'polypeptide(L)'
;MHFCVCSIPLYMAVSLIYGAEVSKELTPLWVFGPLIVALYIRILRGFCALYVLCLKQTLQIVGNLPTYYVVAYNYIAHGKLKEEVRARVWQPVVDIKNLDYKELSRRKMKDFQEWMMEKYVDIVESVWPYYCRTIRFLKRANII
;
A
#
# COMPACT_ATOMS: atom_id res chain seq x y z
N MET A 1 1.58 -10.56 25.54
CA MET A 1 1.74 -11.80 26.32
C MET A 1 0.56 -12.77 26.19
N HIS A 2 -0.67 -12.33 25.89
CA HIS A 2 -1.83 -13.24 25.74
C HIS A 2 -1.85 -14.13 24.49
N PHE A 3 -1.11 -13.79 23.43
CA PHE A 3 -1.12 -14.59 22.19
C PHE A 3 -0.33 -15.91 22.30
N CYS A 4 0.65 -16.03 23.19
CA CYS A 4 1.49 -17.24 23.28
C CYS A 4 0.83 -18.42 24.03
N VAL A 5 -0.17 -18.16 24.89
CA VAL A 5 -0.74 -19.21 25.76
C VAL A 5 -1.77 -20.06 25.01
N CYS A 6 -2.55 -19.48 24.10
CA CYS A 6 -3.51 -20.22 23.27
C CYS A 6 -2.84 -21.06 22.17
N SER A 7 -1.57 -20.80 21.89
CA SER A 7 -0.76 -21.49 20.88
C SER A 7 -0.42 -22.93 21.24
N ILE A 8 -0.14 -23.15 22.52
CA ILE A 8 0.48 -24.37 23.03
C ILE A 8 -0.49 -25.57 22.95
N PRO A 9 -1.79 -25.46 23.34
CA PRO A 9 -2.73 -26.56 23.22
C PRO A 9 -3.05 -26.89 21.75
N LEU A 10 -3.12 -25.86 20.90
CA LEU A 10 -3.44 -26.01 19.47
C LEU A 10 -2.28 -26.68 18.71
N TYR A 11 -1.03 -26.29 19.02
CA TYR A 11 0.17 -26.95 18.52
C TYR A 11 0.22 -28.42 18.94
N MET A 12 -0.07 -28.72 20.23
CA MET A 12 -0.12 -30.10 20.71
C MET A 12 -1.21 -30.93 20.02
N ALA A 13 -2.42 -30.38 19.84
CA ALA A 13 -3.51 -31.07 19.14
C ALA A 13 -3.15 -31.40 17.68
N VAL A 14 -2.54 -30.46 16.96
CA VAL A 14 -2.06 -30.68 15.58
C VAL A 14 -0.93 -31.71 15.53
N SER A 15 0.01 -31.67 16.49
CA SER A 15 1.11 -32.63 16.59
C SER A 15 0.64 -34.07 16.87
N LEU A 16 -0.46 -34.23 17.61
CA LEU A 16 -1.08 -35.52 17.90
C LEU A 16 -1.88 -36.08 16.72
N ILE A 17 -2.54 -35.23 15.94
CA ILE A 17 -3.39 -35.64 14.81
C ILE A 17 -2.56 -35.92 13.54
N TYR A 18 -1.55 -35.09 13.25
CA TYR A 18 -0.76 -35.18 12.01
C TYR A 18 0.62 -35.84 12.18
N GLY A 19 1.02 -36.17 13.42
CA GLY A 19 2.27 -36.84 13.74
C GLY A 19 3.47 -35.89 13.97
N ALA A 20 4.42 -36.34 14.79
CA ALA A 20 5.56 -35.54 15.27
C ALA A 20 6.53 -35.08 14.17
N GLU A 21 6.57 -35.78 13.03
CA GLU A 21 7.39 -35.41 11.87
C GLU A 21 6.86 -34.13 11.18
N VAL A 22 5.53 -34.03 11.00
CA VAL A 22 4.86 -32.86 10.40
C VAL A 22 4.90 -31.66 11.35
N SER A 23 4.82 -31.92 12.67
CA SER A 23 4.88 -30.90 13.71
C SER A 23 6.22 -30.16 13.78
N LYS A 24 7.34 -30.86 13.55
CA LYS A 24 8.69 -30.26 13.55
C LYS A 24 8.91 -29.30 12.38
N GLU A 25 8.29 -29.57 11.24
CA GLU A 25 8.40 -28.71 10.05
C GLU A 25 7.39 -27.55 10.05
N LEU A 26 6.30 -27.64 10.82
CA LEU A 26 5.31 -26.57 11.01
C LEU A 26 5.72 -25.54 12.08
N THR A 27 6.63 -25.91 12.99
CA THR A 27 7.21 -25.03 14.02
C THR A 27 7.75 -23.69 13.51
N PRO A 28 8.53 -23.60 12.41
CA PRO A 28 9.00 -22.33 11.90
C PRO A 28 7.84 -21.40 11.52
N LEU A 29 6.80 -21.91 10.85
CA LEU A 29 5.62 -21.10 10.49
C LEU A 29 4.88 -20.58 11.72
N TRP A 30 4.81 -21.39 12.78
CA TRP A 30 4.19 -21.03 14.06
C TRP A 30 4.98 -19.95 14.82
N VAL A 31 6.31 -19.98 14.75
CA VAL A 31 7.18 -18.97 15.36
C VAL A 31 7.18 -17.66 14.57
N PHE A 32 7.15 -17.72 13.23
CA PHE A 32 7.12 -16.54 12.37
C PHE A 32 5.73 -15.90 12.27
N GLY A 33 4.64 -16.65 12.46
CA GLY A 33 3.26 -16.14 12.37
C GLY A 33 3.00 -14.91 13.25
N PRO A 34 3.27 -14.95 14.57
CA PRO A 34 3.09 -13.80 15.45
C PRO A 34 3.96 -12.59 15.07
N LEU A 35 5.17 -12.83 14.54
CA LEU A 35 6.06 -11.77 14.07
C LEU A 35 5.47 -11.06 12.84
N ILE A 36 4.97 -11.82 11.86
CA ILE A 36 4.33 -11.28 10.66
C ILE A 36 3.07 -10.49 11.03
N VAL A 37 2.22 -11.03 11.91
CA VAL A 37 1.00 -10.35 12.38
C VAL A 37 1.34 -9.05 13.11
N ALA A 38 2.35 -9.06 13.98
CA ALA A 38 2.79 -7.86 14.70
C ALA A 38 3.32 -6.77 13.75
N LEU A 39 4.11 -7.16 12.74
CA LEU A 39 4.57 -6.24 11.70
C LEU A 39 3.40 -5.66 10.90
N TYR A 40 2.44 -6.49 10.52
CA TYR A 40 1.26 -6.06 9.77
C TYR A 40 0.41 -5.06 10.54
N ILE A 41 0.15 -5.32 11.83
CA ILE A 41 -0.58 -4.39 12.71
C ILE A 41 0.18 -3.07 12.85
N ARG A 42 1.51 -3.10 12.96
CA ARG A 42 2.34 -1.89 13.09
C ARG A 42 2.30 -1.04 11.82
N ILE A 43 2.36 -1.69 10.66
CA ILE A 43 2.27 -1.06 9.35
C ILE A 43 0.88 -0.44 9.16
N LEU A 44 -0.19 -1.21 9.41
CA LEU A 44 -1.58 -0.73 9.37
C LEU A 44 -1.80 0.49 10.27
N ARG A 45 -1.27 0.47 11.49
CA ARG A 45 -1.38 1.59 12.43
C ARG A 45 -0.68 2.85 11.91
N GLY A 46 0.48 2.68 11.28
CA GLY A 46 1.18 3.77 10.59
C GLY A 46 0.35 4.35 9.43
N PHE A 47 -0.20 3.48 8.58
CA PHE A 47 -1.06 3.88 7.47
C PHE A 47 -2.33 4.60 7.94
N CYS A 48 -3.00 4.12 8.99
CA CYS A 48 -4.17 4.79 9.56
C CYS A 48 -3.82 6.19 10.09
N ALA A 49 -2.69 6.36 10.78
CA ALA A 49 -2.25 7.66 11.27
C ALA A 49 -1.94 8.62 10.12
N LEU A 50 -1.22 8.15 9.10
CA LEU A 50 -0.93 8.93 7.89
C LEU A 50 -2.21 9.35 7.16
N TYR A 51 -3.18 8.44 7.04
CA TYR A 51 -4.46 8.73 6.41
C TYR A 51 -5.23 9.84 7.13
N VAL A 52 -5.34 9.75 8.46
CA VAL A 52 -6.01 10.77 9.27
C VAL A 52 -5.30 12.12 9.18
N LEU A 53 -3.96 12.12 9.16
CA LEU A 53 -3.18 13.35 9.01
C LEU A 53 -3.41 14.00 7.64
N CYS A 54 -3.32 13.23 6.55
CA CYS A 54 -3.60 13.72 5.20
C CYS A 54 -5.02 14.27 5.08
N LEU A 55 -6.00 13.58 5.68
CA LEU A 55 -7.39 14.01 5.66
C LEU A 55 -7.60 15.31 6.45
N LYS A 56 -6.99 15.42 7.64
CA LYS A 56 -7.01 16.65 8.44
C LYS A 56 -6.37 17.82 7.70
N GLN A 57 -5.23 17.59 7.05
CA GLN A 57 -4.55 18.61 6.26
C GLN A 57 -5.38 19.04 5.05
N THR A 58 -6.01 18.09 4.37
CA THR A 58 -6.92 18.37 3.26
C THR A 58 -8.12 19.19 3.70
N LEU A 59 -8.76 18.84 4.83
CA LEU A 59 -9.88 19.59 5.38
C LEU A 59 -9.49 21.02 5.80
N GLN A 60 -8.29 21.22 6.35
CA GLN A 60 -7.78 22.56 6.65
C GLN A 60 -7.58 23.40 5.39
N ILE A 61 -7.05 22.79 4.32
CA ILE A 61 -6.89 23.46 3.03
C ILE A 61 -8.26 23.79 2.43
N VAL A 62 -9.22 22.86 2.48
CA VAL A 62 -10.61 23.07 2.02
C VAL A 62 -11.35 24.13 2.86
N GLY A 63 -11.08 24.22 4.15
CA GLY A 63 -11.63 25.26 5.02
C GLY A 63 -11.05 26.65 4.74
N ASN A 64 -9.79 26.74 4.31
CA ASN A 64 -9.12 28.01 3.96
C ASN A 64 -9.30 28.40 2.47
N LEU A 65 -9.71 27.44 1.63
CA LEU A 65 -10.06 27.64 0.22
C LEU A 65 -11.14 28.71 0.00
N PRO A 66 -12.25 28.83 0.75
CA PRO A 66 -13.24 29.87 0.54
C PRO A 66 -12.67 31.29 0.70
N THR A 67 -11.75 31.53 1.63
CA THR A 67 -11.07 32.84 1.75
C THR A 67 -10.20 33.12 0.54
N TYR A 68 -9.45 32.13 0.07
CA TYR A 68 -8.63 32.24 -1.14
C TYR A 68 -9.50 32.42 -2.39
N TYR A 69 -10.66 31.76 -2.45
CA TYR A 69 -11.62 31.84 -3.53
C TYR A 69 -12.32 33.20 -3.57
N VAL A 70 -12.70 33.77 -2.42
CA VAL A 70 -13.30 35.11 -2.32
C VAL A 70 -12.30 36.19 -2.69
N VAL A 71 -11.04 36.08 -2.26
CA VAL A 71 -9.97 37.00 -2.67
C VAL A 71 -9.75 36.89 -4.18
N ALA A 72 -9.55 35.67 -4.71
CA ALA A 72 -9.40 35.45 -6.14
C ALA A 72 -10.61 35.94 -6.93
N TYR A 73 -11.83 35.74 -6.44
CA TYR A 73 -13.07 36.17 -7.07
C TYR A 73 -13.18 37.70 -7.09
N ASN A 74 -12.83 38.39 -6.00
CA ASN A 74 -12.78 39.86 -5.98
C ASN A 74 -11.75 40.41 -6.97
N TYR A 75 -10.58 39.77 -7.09
CA TYR A 75 -9.56 40.11 -8.09
C TYR A 75 -10.03 39.81 -9.54
N ILE A 76 -10.81 38.75 -9.76
CA ILE A 76 -11.38 38.39 -11.06
C ILE A 76 -12.57 39.29 -11.43
N ALA A 77 -13.39 39.69 -10.45
CA ALA A 77 -14.54 40.56 -10.61
C ALA A 77 -14.14 41.99 -11.00
N HIS A 78 -12.94 42.43 -10.62
CA HIS A 78 -12.34 43.68 -11.10
C HIS A 78 -11.96 43.65 -12.59
N GLY A 79 -12.20 42.55 -13.31
CA GLY A 79 -12.31 42.46 -14.77
C GLY A 79 -11.03 42.62 -15.59
N LYS A 80 -10.03 43.33 -15.05
CA LYS A 80 -8.88 43.83 -15.80
C LYS A 80 -7.82 42.77 -16.17
N LEU A 81 -7.78 41.65 -15.45
CA LEU A 81 -6.81 40.57 -15.68
C LEU A 81 -7.41 39.33 -16.36
N LYS A 82 -8.74 39.21 -16.44
CA LYS A 82 -9.41 37.96 -16.82
C LYS A 82 -9.28 37.63 -18.30
N GLU A 83 -9.11 38.62 -19.17
CA GLU A 83 -8.92 38.39 -20.61
C GLU A 83 -7.44 38.29 -20.98
N GLU A 84 -6.61 39.24 -20.54
CA GLU A 84 -5.17 39.25 -20.88
C GLU A 84 -4.38 38.10 -20.25
N VAL A 85 -4.61 37.79 -18.97
CA VAL A 85 -3.89 36.69 -18.29
C VAL A 85 -4.42 35.33 -18.72
N ARG A 86 -5.71 35.22 -19.03
CA ARG A 86 -6.31 33.95 -19.50
C ARG A 86 -5.76 33.54 -20.87
N ALA A 87 -5.69 34.47 -21.82
CA ALA A 87 -5.18 34.19 -23.16
C ALA A 87 -3.65 34.02 -23.16
N ARG A 88 -2.91 34.84 -22.40
CA ARG A 88 -1.44 34.89 -22.49
C ARG A 88 -0.71 33.94 -21.55
N VAL A 89 -1.29 33.60 -20.41
CA VAL A 89 -0.62 32.81 -19.36
C VAL A 89 -1.40 31.54 -19.04
N TRP A 90 -2.73 31.61 -18.92
CA TRP A 90 -3.52 30.47 -18.46
C TRP A 90 -3.69 29.37 -19.51
N GLN A 91 -3.98 29.70 -20.77
CA GLN A 91 -4.06 28.69 -21.85
C GLN A 91 -2.75 27.90 -22.03
N PRO A 92 -1.57 28.52 -22.21
CA PRO A 92 -0.35 27.78 -22.44
C PRO A 92 0.10 27.01 -21.19
N VAL A 93 -0.08 27.56 -19.98
CA VAL A 93 0.31 26.85 -18.75
C VAL A 93 -0.61 25.68 -18.46
N VAL A 94 -1.92 25.79 -18.72
CA VAL A 94 -2.86 24.68 -18.50
C VAL A 94 -2.65 23.57 -19.52
N ASP A 95 -2.38 23.89 -20.80
CA ASP A 95 -2.08 22.88 -21.81
C ASP A 95 -0.72 22.23 -21.58
N ILE A 96 0.35 23.00 -21.34
CA ILE A 96 1.68 22.45 -21.06
C ILE A 96 1.65 21.61 -19.78
N LYS A 97 1.00 22.11 -18.71
CA LYS A 97 0.93 21.36 -17.45
C LYS A 97 0.08 20.10 -17.57
N ASN A 98 -1.04 20.11 -18.30
CA ASN A 98 -1.87 18.90 -18.44
C ASN A 98 -1.27 17.89 -19.41
N LEU A 99 -0.76 18.34 -20.57
CA LEU A 99 -0.17 17.45 -21.57
C LEU A 99 1.10 16.80 -21.01
N ASP A 100 2.00 17.62 -20.44
CA ASP A 100 3.29 17.15 -19.95
C ASP A 100 3.13 16.31 -18.66
N TYR A 101 2.24 16.70 -17.73
CA TYR A 101 1.96 15.87 -16.54
C TYR A 101 1.29 14.54 -16.90
N LYS A 102 0.35 14.51 -17.85
CA LYS A 102 -0.34 13.27 -18.27
C LYS A 102 0.60 12.33 -19.02
N GLU A 103 1.53 12.88 -19.81
CA GLU A 103 2.54 12.07 -20.51
C GLU A 103 3.66 11.61 -19.57
N LEU A 104 4.19 12.49 -18.72
CA LEU A 104 5.19 12.14 -17.70
C LEU A 104 4.66 11.12 -16.72
N SER A 105 3.44 11.31 -16.20
CA SER A 105 2.82 10.34 -15.29
C SER A 105 2.62 8.99 -15.97
N ARG A 106 2.23 8.97 -17.26
CA ARG A 106 2.06 7.72 -18.01
C ARG A 106 3.39 7.01 -18.27
N ARG A 107 4.47 7.74 -18.57
CA ARG A 107 5.83 7.17 -18.70
C ARG A 107 6.32 6.62 -17.37
N LYS A 108 6.27 7.42 -16.31
CA LYS A 108 6.65 7.00 -14.96
C LYS A 108 5.84 5.82 -14.45
N MET A 109 4.54 5.77 -14.75
CA MET A 109 3.69 4.63 -14.38
C MET A 109 4.13 3.35 -15.11
N LYS A 110 4.46 3.44 -16.40
CA LYS A 110 4.96 2.28 -17.16
C LYS A 110 6.31 1.79 -16.64
N ASP A 111 7.26 2.70 -16.42
CA ASP A 111 8.58 2.36 -15.86
C ASP A 111 8.44 1.72 -14.47
N PHE A 112 7.54 2.26 -13.64
CA PHE A 112 7.27 1.70 -12.32
C PHE A 112 6.59 0.34 -12.38
N GLN A 113 5.66 0.13 -13.32
CA GLN A 113 5.02 -1.16 -13.54
C GLN A 113 6.02 -2.23 -13.99
N GLU A 114 6.92 -1.89 -14.92
CA GLU A 114 7.95 -2.79 -15.42
C GLU A 114 8.93 -3.16 -14.30
N TRP A 115 9.44 -2.16 -13.58
CA TRP A 115 10.32 -2.38 -12.42
C TRP A 115 9.64 -3.22 -11.32
N MET A 116 8.36 -2.97 -11.03
CA MET A 116 7.58 -3.75 -10.07
C MET A 116 7.37 -5.19 -10.54
N MET A 117 7.14 -5.41 -11.84
CA MET A 117 6.94 -6.74 -12.40
C MET A 117 8.24 -7.56 -12.34
N GLU A 118 9.37 -6.96 -12.73
CA GLU A 118 10.70 -7.57 -12.59
C GLU A 118 10.97 -7.95 -11.13
N LYS A 119 10.73 -7.02 -10.20
CA LYS A 119 10.96 -7.28 -8.78
C LYS A 119 10.01 -8.31 -8.20
N TYR A 120 8.76 -8.34 -8.66
CA TYR A 120 7.79 -9.34 -8.27
C TYR A 120 8.21 -10.73 -8.75
N VAL A 121 8.65 -10.87 -10.00
CA VAL A 121 9.15 -12.15 -10.53
C VAL A 121 10.36 -12.62 -9.74
N ASP A 122 11.35 -11.77 -9.47
CA ASP A 122 12.50 -12.10 -8.62
C ASP A 122 12.08 -12.61 -7.22
N ILE A 123 11.13 -11.93 -6.58
CA ILE A 123 10.63 -12.32 -5.26
C ILE A 123 9.91 -13.67 -5.36
N VAL A 124 9.01 -13.82 -6.34
CA VAL A 124 8.27 -15.07 -6.55
C VAL A 124 9.23 -16.21 -6.83
N GLU A 125 10.24 -16.02 -7.66
CA GLU A 125 11.24 -17.02 -8.02
C GLU A 125 12.11 -17.42 -6.81
N SER A 126 12.47 -16.45 -5.95
CA SER A 126 13.16 -16.74 -4.70
C SER A 126 12.30 -17.52 -3.69
N VAL A 127 10.98 -17.30 -3.69
CA VAL A 127 10.02 -17.96 -2.79
C VAL A 127 9.52 -19.29 -3.36
N TRP A 128 9.54 -19.46 -4.69
CA TRP A 128 9.05 -20.61 -5.43
C TRP A 128 9.56 -21.96 -4.91
N PRO A 129 10.87 -22.17 -4.70
CA PRO A 129 11.37 -23.44 -4.19
C PRO A 129 10.88 -23.73 -2.76
N TYR A 130 10.71 -22.71 -1.93
CA TYR A 130 10.17 -22.86 -0.58
C TYR A 130 8.67 -23.21 -0.63
N TYR A 131 7.90 -22.47 -1.41
CA TYR A 131 6.45 -22.67 -1.58
C TYR A 131 6.12 -24.05 -2.19
N CYS A 132 6.85 -24.49 -3.22
CA CYS A 132 6.70 -25.83 -3.80
C CYS A 132 7.01 -26.93 -2.78
N ARG A 133 7.99 -26.70 -1.89
CA ARG A 133 8.27 -27.62 -0.78
C ARG A 133 7.07 -27.67 0.16
N THR A 134 6.53 -26.52 0.56
CA THR A 134 5.35 -26.40 1.44
C THR A 134 4.09 -27.04 0.86
N ILE A 135 3.79 -26.85 -0.44
CA ILE A 135 2.64 -27.50 -1.09
C ILE A 135 2.80 -29.02 -1.12
N ARG A 136 3.99 -29.53 -1.44
CA ARG A 136 4.25 -30.97 -1.44
C ARG A 136 4.07 -31.57 -0.04
N PHE A 137 4.44 -30.81 1.00
CA PHE A 137 4.20 -31.20 2.39
C PHE A 137 2.72 -31.19 2.76
N LEU A 138 1.98 -30.13 2.40
CA LEU A 138 0.53 -30.03 2.63
C LEU A 138 -0.23 -31.19 1.97
N LYS A 139 0.16 -31.55 0.74
CA LYS A 139 -0.39 -32.69 0.00
C LYS A 139 -0.04 -34.05 0.63
N ARG A 140 1.14 -34.18 1.23
CA ARG A 140 1.55 -35.42 1.95
C ARG A 140 0.84 -35.58 3.30
N ALA A 141 0.48 -34.46 3.93
CA ALA A 141 -0.25 -34.43 5.20
C ALA A 141 -1.79 -34.50 5.04
N ASN A 142 -2.31 -34.58 3.81
CA ASN A 142 -3.75 -34.59 3.51
C ASN A 142 -4.51 -33.35 4.05
N ILE A 143 -3.84 -32.21 4.16
CA ILE A 143 -4.41 -30.93 4.64
C ILE A 143 -5.06 -30.16 3.47
N ILE A 144 -4.74 -30.53 2.22
CA ILE A 144 -5.31 -30.05 0.95
C ILE A 144 -5.58 -31.25 0.04
#